data_AF-A0A2H0KM28-F1
#
_entry.id   AF-A0A2H0KM28-F1
#
_cell.length_a   1.000
_cell.length_b   1.000
_cell.length_c   1.000
_cell.angle_alpha   90.00
_cell.angle_beta   90.00
_cell.angle_gamma   90.00
#
_symmetry.space_group_name_H-M   'P 1'
#
loop_
_entity.id
_entity.type
_entity.pdbx_description
1 polymer ?
#
loop_
_entity_poly.entity_id
_entity_poly.type
_entity_poly.pdbx_seq_one_letter_code
_entity_poly.pdbx_strand_id
1 'polypeptide(L)' 'MKQAFIDTLEKLMEENKNIVTITADMGYSVFESIQKKFPKRFFNTGITEQSSTSVAAGLALM' A
#
# COMPACT_ATOMS: atom_id res chain seq x y z
N MET A 1 -10.63 11.26 8.07
CA MET A 1 -10.81 10.09 7.17
C MET A 1 -9.48 9.45 6.78
N LYS A 2 -8.51 10.17 6.21
CA LYS A 2 -7.19 9.61 5.82
C LYS A 2 -6.45 8.92 6.97
N GLN A 3 -6.35 9.57 8.14
CA GLN A 3 -5.67 8.98 9.31
C GLN A 3 -6.33 7.67 9.75
N ALA A 4 -7.65 7.67 9.93
CA ALA A 4 -8.40 6.46 10.31
C ALA A 4 -8.23 5.31 9.30
N PHE A 5 -8.15 5.62 8.00
CA PHE A 5 -7.86 4.63 6.97
C PHE A 5 -6.47 4.00 7.16
N ILE A 6 -5.43 4.82 7.37
CA ILE A 6 -4.06 4.33 7.58
C ILE A 6 -3.96 3.53 8.88
N ASP A 7 -4.50 4.03 9.98
CA ASP A 7 -4.46 3.33 11.27
C ASP A 7 -5.16 1.97 11.20
N THR A 8 -6.27 1.90 10.46
CA THR A 8 -7.00 0.64 10.24
C THR A 8 -6.23 -0.30 9.32
N LEU A 9 -5.68 0.23 8.22
CA LEU A 9 -4.90 -0.54 7.26
C LEU A 9 -3.65 -1.13 7.93
N GLU A 10 -2.95 -0.37 8.77
CA GLU A 10 -1.80 -0.86 9.53
C GLU A 10 -2.16 -2.03 10.43
N LYS A 11 -3.24 -1.91 11.22
CA LYS A 11 -3.72 -3.02 12.07
C LYS A 11 -4.03 -4.27 11.26
N LEU A 12 -4.71 -4.12 10.13
CA LEU A 12 -5.01 -5.24 9.24
C LEU A 12 -3.73 -5.86 8.66
N MET A 13 -2.72 -5.04 8.32
CA MET A 13 -1.44 -5.52 7.82
C MET A 13 -0.61 -6.25 8.89
N GLU A 14 -0.76 -5.93 10.17
CA GLU A 14 -0.11 -6.67 11.27
C GLU A 14 -0.63 -8.11 11.37
N GLU A 15 -1.94 -8.30 11.18
CA GLU A 15 -2.60 -9.61 11.31
C GLU A 15 -2.57 -10.42 10.01
N ASN A 16 -2.61 -9.76 8.86
CA ASN A 16 -2.71 -10.41 7.56
C ASN A 16 -1.51 -10.08 6.66
N LYS A 17 -0.66 -11.10 6.45
CA LYS A 17 0.53 -11.01 5.59
C LYS A 17 0.24 -10.84 4.09
N ASN A 18 -0.98 -11.11 3.64
CA ASN A 18 -1.37 -11.00 2.23
C ASN A 18 -1.79 -9.58 1.84
N ILE A 19 -1.95 -8.67 2.81
CA ILE A 19 -2.27 -7.27 2.51
C ILE A 19 -0.99 -6.54 2.11
N VAL A 20 -1.06 -5.86 0.97
CA VAL A 20 0.01 -5.02 0.40
C VAL A 20 -0.54 -3.63 0.08
N THR A 21 0.32 -2.63 0.15
CA THR A 21 -0.02 -1.24 -0.23
C THR A 21 0.70 -0.87 -1.52
N ILE A 22 -0.04 -0.32 -2.48
CA ILE A 22 0.50 0.19 -3.74
C ILE A 22 0.10 1.67 -3.86
N THR A 23 1.06 2.54 -4.15
CA THR A 23 0.84 3.96 -4.44
C THR A 23 1.49 4.36 -5.76
N ALA A 24 0.91 5.34 -6.44
CA ALA A 24 1.41 5.90 -7.68
C ALA A 24 2.00 7.31 -7.43
N ASP A 25 3.09 7.36 -6.65
CA ASP A 25 3.74 8.60 -6.19
C ASP A 25 2.88 9.55 -5.34
N MET A 26 1.76 9.05 -4.80
CA MET A 26 0.84 9.83 -3.98
C MET A 26 1.01 9.54 -2.49
N GLY A 27 0.53 10.47 -1.65
CA GLY A 27 0.39 10.25 -0.21
C GLY A 27 1.64 10.57 0.61
N TYR A 28 2.39 11.61 0.22
CA TYR A 28 3.39 12.25 1.07
C TYR A 28 2.84 12.50 2.48
N SER A 29 3.62 12.17 3.51
CA SER A 29 3.24 12.26 4.93
C SER A 29 2.09 11.33 5.39
N VAL A 30 1.49 10.53 4.50
CA VAL A 30 0.39 9.61 4.82
C VAL A 30 0.87 8.16 4.94
N PHE A 31 1.70 7.71 4.00
CA PHE A 31 2.12 6.30 3.92
C PHE A 31 3.47 5.99 4.56
N GLU A 32 4.15 6.97 5.14
CA GLU A 32 5.51 6.78 5.67
C GLU A 32 5.59 5.71 6.77
N SER A 33 4.57 5.63 7.61
CA SER A 33 4.51 4.63 8.68
C SER A 33 4.36 3.21 8.10
N ILE A 34 3.44 3.02 7.14
CA ILE A 34 3.28 1.76 6.41
C ILE A 34 4.57 1.36 5.68
N GLN A 35 5.22 2.30 4.99
CA GLN A 35 6.47 2.05 4.29
C GLN A 35 7.58 1.59 5.26
N LYS A 36 7.69 2.21 6.44
CA LYS A 36 8.68 1.85 7.46
C LYS A 36 8.39 0.51 8.14
N LYS A 37 7.12 0.24 8.48
CA LYS A 37 6.70 -0.99 9.17
C LYS A 37 6.65 -2.21 8.24
N PHE A 38 6.25 -2.02 6.99
CA PHE A 38 6.01 -3.10 6.03
C PHE A 38 6.76 -2.89 4.70
N PRO A 39 8.10 -2.70 4.72
CA PRO A 39 8.86 -2.31 3.52
C PRO A 39 8.80 -3.34 2.39
N LYS A 40 8.60 -4.63 2.71
CA LYS A 40 8.44 -5.72 1.72
C LYS A 40 7.04 -5.81 1.11
N ARG A 41 6.07 -5.07 1.64
CA ARG A 41 4.65 -5.08 1.26
C ARG A 41 4.14 -3.68 0.91
N PHE A 42 5.05 -2.77 0.59
CA PHE A 42 4.77 -1.41 0.17
C PHE A 42 5.45 -1.16 -1.17
N PHE A 43 4.67 -0.75 -2.18
CA PHE A 43 5.14 -0.52 -3.53
C PHE A 43 4.76 0.89 -3.98
N ASN A 44 5.75 1.71 -4.35
CA ASN A 44 5.52 2.93 -5.07
C ASN A 44 5.88 2.71 -6.54
N THR A 45 4.91 2.84 -7.45
CA THR A 45 5.11 2.62 -8.90
C THR A 45 5.39 3.90 -9.68
N GLY A 46 5.52 5.05 -8.99
CA GLY A 46 5.64 6.35 -9.65
C GLY A 46 4.32 6.83 -10.27
N ILE A 47 4.37 7.82 -11.16
CA ILE A 47 3.19 8.43 -11.81
C ILE A 47 2.65 7.49 -12.92
N THR A 48 2.13 6.33 -12.52
CA THR A 48 1.77 5.21 -13.42
C THR A 48 0.48 4.48 -13.00
N GLU A 49 -0.57 5.20 -12.65
CA GLU A 49 -1.81 4.67 -12.04
C GLU A 49 -2.42 3.47 -12.81
N GLN A 50 -2.42 3.53 -14.15
CA GLN A 50 -2.91 2.45 -15.01
C GLN A 50 -2.09 1.16 -14.82
N SER A 51 -0.77 1.30 -14.80
CA SER A 51 0.15 0.19 -14.55
C SER A 51 0.04 -0.30 -13.10
N SER A 52 -0.11 0.60 -12.12
CA SER A 52 -0.33 0.22 -10.70
C SER A 52 -1.54 -0.69 -10.54
N THR A 53 -2.63 -0.38 -11.26
CA THR A 53 -3.86 -1.17 -11.26
C THR A 53 -3.62 -2.56 -11.86
N SER A 54 -2.84 -2.65 -12.94
CA SER A 54 -2.48 -3.94 -13.55
C SER A 54 -1.58 -4.77 -12.65
N VAL A 55 -0.63 -4.14 -11.95
CA VAL A 55 0.22 -4.80 -10.94
C VAL A 55 -0.64 -5.31 -9.78
N ALA A 56 -1.59 -4.52 -9.29
CA ALA A 56 -2.53 -4.93 -8.24
C ALA A 56 -3.36 -6.15 -8.66
N ALA A 57 -3.85 -6.17 -9.91
CA ALA A 57 -4.59 -7.30 -10.46
C ALA A 57 -3.73 -8.58 -10.51
N GLY A 58 -2.47 -8.47 -10.93
CA GLY A 58 -1.54 -9.61 -10.94
C GLY A 58 -1.22 -10.13 -9.53
N LEU A 59 -1.02 -9.23 -8.56
CA LEU A 59 -0.77 -9.61 -7.16
C LEU A 59 -1.98 -10.30 -6.51
N ALA A 60 -3.19 -9.93 -6.89
CA ALA A 60 -4.41 -10.53 -6.36
C ALA A 60 -4.68 -11.98 -6.84
N LEU A 61 -4.00 -12.43 -7.90
CA LEU A 61 -4.11 -13.81 -8.41
C LEU A 61 -3.19 -14.81 -7.71
N MET A 62 -2.27 -14.34 -6.85
CA MET A 62 -1.30 -15.16 -6.12
C MET A 62 -1.80 -15.48 -4.71
#